data_AF-A0A3Q0JJU7-F1
#
_entry.id   AF-A0A3Q0JJU7-F1
#
_cell.length_a   1.000
_cell.length_b   1.000
_cell.length_c   1.000
_cell.angle_alpha   90.00
_cell.angle_beta   90.00
_cell.angle_gamma   90.00
#
_symmetry.space_group_name_H-M   'P 1'
#
loop_
_entity.id
_entity.type
_entity.pdbx_description
1 polymer ?
#
loop_
_entity_poly.entity_id
_entity_poly.type
_entity_poly.pdbx_seq_one_letter_code
_entity_poly.pdbx_strand_id
1 'polypeptide(L)'
;MTAYATLTPRPRRAANHGPWSGLRFTIEVPEIPPGVHAKRGVHLIITDPSNHPFESGIFIPINTLGDVSIWGDAIQTSARVSELSRTKRTCLFAWDETKLSRGYLRENCKVHCIQDAMLTHCGCVPHFLFYILDEEKEHLPACNVEGMLCLAKHRDYFNNFLPERPRQAESELRHDEVGIYCDCPDNCKSQNYISKLVISKDAQSPSQLVLDIHYETPHCILYETDIIFGFLDAL
;
A
#
# COMPACT_ATOMS: atom_id res chain seq x y z
N MET A 1 35.27 -22.83 2.50
CA MET A 1 34.59 -21.53 2.45
C MET A 1 33.60 -21.55 1.31
N THR A 2 32.36 -21.92 1.59
CA THR A 2 31.25 -21.94 0.63
C THR A 2 30.61 -20.56 0.64
N ALA A 3 30.78 -19.82 -0.46
CA ALA A 3 30.09 -18.55 -0.67
C ALA A 3 28.60 -18.83 -0.90
N TYR A 4 27.76 -18.43 0.06
CA TYR A 4 26.33 -18.32 -0.18
C TYR A 4 26.10 -17.18 -1.15
N ALA A 5 25.76 -17.51 -2.39
CA ALA A 5 25.27 -16.53 -3.33
C ALA A 5 23.97 -15.93 -2.77
N THR A 6 24.03 -14.68 -2.34
CA THR A 6 22.85 -13.87 -2.05
C THR A 6 22.07 -13.71 -3.35
N LEU A 7 21.03 -14.55 -3.51
CA LEU A 7 20.04 -14.39 -4.57
C LEU A 7 19.36 -13.04 -4.36
N THR A 8 19.78 -12.02 -5.10
CA THR A 8 18.98 -10.80 -5.24
C THR A 8 17.72 -11.19 -6.01
N PRO A 9 16.51 -11.10 -5.40
CA PRO A 9 15.29 -11.47 -6.10
C PRO A 9 15.07 -10.48 -7.24
N ARG A 10 15.32 -10.91 -8.48
CA ARG A 10 14.99 -10.12 -9.66
C ARG A 10 13.46 -10.13 -9.85
N PRO A 11 12.82 -8.97 -10.06
CA PRO A 11 11.40 -8.92 -10.40
C PRO A 11 11.11 -9.84 -11.58
N ARG A 12 10.12 -10.73 -11.44
CA ARG A 12 9.62 -11.55 -12.53
C ARG A 12 8.80 -10.65 -13.45
N ARG A 13 9.00 -10.77 -14.76
CA ARG A 13 8.28 -10.01 -15.78
C ARG A 13 7.35 -10.95 -16.52
N ALA A 14 6.11 -10.53 -16.74
CA ALA A 14 5.21 -11.23 -17.65
C ALA A 14 5.72 -11.05 -19.09
N ALA A 15 5.80 -12.15 -19.85
CA ALA A 15 6.25 -12.12 -21.25
C ALA A 15 5.10 -11.74 -22.20
N ASN A 16 3.86 -11.90 -21.77
CA ASN A 16 2.66 -11.63 -22.56
C ASN A 16 1.52 -11.11 -21.66
N HIS A 17 0.35 -10.88 -22.25
CA HIS A 17 -0.87 -10.43 -21.61
C HIS A 17 -2.02 -11.43 -21.90
N GLY A 18 -3.10 -11.32 -21.13
CA GLY A 18 -4.26 -12.21 -21.19
C GLY A 18 -4.15 -13.43 -20.28
N PRO A 19 -5.24 -14.21 -20.13
CA PRO A 19 -5.28 -15.38 -19.26
C PRO A 19 -4.11 -16.33 -19.49
N TRP A 20 -3.61 -16.97 -18.43
CA TRP A 20 -2.51 -17.96 -18.43
C TRP A 20 -1.12 -17.40 -18.79
N SER A 21 -0.97 -16.09 -18.97
CA SER A 21 0.31 -15.46 -19.31
C SER A 21 1.10 -14.93 -18.11
N GLY A 22 0.43 -14.80 -16.96
CA GLY A 22 0.98 -14.17 -15.76
C GLY A 22 1.25 -15.16 -14.63
N LEU A 23 0.77 -14.81 -13.43
CA LEU A 23 0.96 -15.59 -12.21
C LEU A 23 -0.26 -16.48 -11.98
N ARG A 24 -0.05 -17.80 -12.04
CA ARG A 24 -1.08 -18.78 -11.71
C ARG A 24 -0.66 -19.65 -10.54
N PHE A 25 -1.55 -19.81 -9.57
CA PHE A 25 -1.30 -20.65 -8.41
C PHE A 25 -2.58 -21.25 -7.84
N THR A 26 -2.40 -22.32 -7.06
CA THR A 26 -3.45 -22.96 -6.28
C THR A 26 -3.09 -22.82 -4.81
N ILE A 27 -4.05 -22.41 -3.99
CA ILE A 27 -3.90 -22.35 -2.53
C ILE A 27 -4.86 -23.36 -1.91
N GLU A 28 -4.32 -24.21 -1.04
CA GLU A 28 -5.10 -25.00 -0.10
C GLU A 28 -5.29 -24.20 1.19
N VAL A 29 -6.54 -23.88 1.52
CA VAL A 29 -6.85 -23.04 2.68
C VAL A 29 -7.13 -23.94 3.88
N PRO A 30 -6.40 -23.79 5.00
CA PRO A 30 -6.62 -24.63 6.18
C PRO A 30 -8.02 -24.42 6.78
N GLU A 31 -8.42 -25.32 7.66
CA GLU A 31 -9.64 -25.15 8.44
C GLU A 31 -9.47 -24.00 9.45
N ILE A 32 -10.59 -23.32 9.72
CA ILE A 32 -10.61 -22.24 10.70
C ILE A 32 -10.65 -22.88 12.09
N PRO A 33 -9.78 -22.45 13.04
CA PRO A 33 -9.80 -22.96 14.40
C PRO A 33 -11.18 -22.83 15.07
N PRO A 34 -11.58 -23.79 15.92
CA PRO A 34 -12.83 -23.70 16.66
C PRO A 34 -12.94 -22.40 17.46
N GLY A 35 -14.12 -21.77 17.44
CA GLY A 35 -14.38 -20.51 18.14
C GLY A 35 -14.01 -19.24 17.37
N VAL A 36 -13.42 -19.35 16.17
CA VAL A 36 -13.16 -18.20 15.30
C VAL A 36 -14.27 -18.07 14.25
N HIS A 37 -14.99 -16.94 14.29
CA HIS A 37 -16.02 -16.61 13.30
C HIS A 37 -15.42 -15.91 12.09
N ALA A 38 -14.82 -16.69 11.18
CA ALA A 38 -14.24 -16.17 9.94
C ALA A 38 -14.76 -16.94 8.71
N LYS A 39 -14.65 -16.32 7.53
CA LYS A 39 -14.90 -16.99 6.24
C LYS A 39 -13.59 -17.60 5.73
N ARG A 40 -13.67 -18.81 5.17
CA ARG A 40 -12.50 -19.47 4.56
C ARG A 40 -12.21 -18.87 3.19
N GLY A 41 -10.98 -18.41 2.99
CA GLY A 41 -10.53 -17.78 1.75
C GLY A 41 -9.17 -17.13 1.91
N VAL A 42 -8.82 -16.27 0.95
CA VAL A 42 -7.57 -15.50 0.93
C VAL A 42 -7.88 -14.03 0.61
N HIS A 43 -7.03 -13.13 1.09
CA HIS A 43 -7.04 -11.73 0.65
C HIS A 43 -5.96 -11.54 -0.43
N LEU A 44 -6.36 -11.01 -1.58
CA LEU A 44 -5.47 -10.64 -2.67
C LEU A 44 -5.19 -9.14 -2.62
N ILE A 45 -3.91 -8.77 -2.53
CA ILE A 45 -3.44 -7.39 -2.59
C ILE A 45 -2.45 -7.29 -3.76
N ILE A 46 -2.67 -6.33 -4.65
CA ILE A 46 -1.80 -6.04 -5.80
C ILE A 46 -1.43 -4.57 -5.71
N THR A 47 -0.14 -4.28 -5.52
CA THR A 47 0.36 -2.92 -5.27
C THR A 47 1.81 -2.78 -5.73
N ASP A 48 2.34 -1.56 -5.70
CA ASP A 48 3.75 -1.28 -5.99
C ASP A 48 4.67 -2.08 -5.03
N PRO A 49 5.74 -2.72 -5.53
CA PRO A 49 6.63 -3.53 -4.69
C PRO A 49 7.33 -2.72 -3.56
N SER A 50 7.51 -1.41 -3.73
CA SER A 50 8.03 -0.49 -2.72
C SER A 50 6.96 -0.03 -1.73
N ASN A 51 5.68 -0.28 -2.00
CA ASN A 51 4.60 0.06 -1.08
C ASN A 51 4.51 -0.95 0.08
N HIS A 52 4.04 -0.49 1.23
CA HIS A 52 3.58 -1.36 2.30
C HIS A 52 2.16 -1.86 2.01
N PRO A 53 1.89 -3.17 2.10
CA PRO A 53 0.57 -3.74 1.85
C PRO A 53 -0.36 -3.50 3.04
N PHE A 54 -0.69 -2.23 3.31
CA PHE A 54 -1.59 -1.81 4.38
C PHE A 54 -3.04 -1.70 3.92
N GLU A 55 -3.26 -1.62 2.61
CA GLU A 55 -4.60 -1.51 2.03
C GLU A 55 -5.41 -2.81 2.17
N SER A 56 -6.73 -2.65 2.19
CA SER A 56 -7.65 -3.78 2.23
C SER A 56 -7.63 -4.52 0.89
N GLY A 57 -7.23 -5.79 0.91
CA GLY A 57 -7.24 -6.66 -0.26
C GLY A 57 -8.62 -7.23 -0.60
N ILE A 58 -8.75 -7.76 -1.82
CA ILE A 58 -9.95 -8.43 -2.30
C ILE A 58 -10.07 -9.80 -1.63
N PHE A 59 -11.18 -10.07 -0.93
CA PHE A 59 -11.43 -11.37 -0.33
C PHE A 59 -11.93 -12.37 -1.39
N ILE A 60 -11.26 -13.52 -1.49
CA ILE A 60 -11.58 -14.60 -2.41
C ILE A 60 -11.90 -15.87 -1.61
N PRO A 61 -13.12 -16.41 -1.68
CA PRO A 61 -13.50 -17.61 -0.94
C PRO A 61 -12.84 -18.87 -1.52
N ILE A 62 -12.79 -19.93 -0.71
CA ILE A 62 -12.49 -21.30 -1.19
C ILE A 62 -13.50 -21.77 -2.25
N ASN A 63 -13.22 -22.90 -2.92
CA ASN A 63 -14.08 -23.47 -3.97
C ASN A 63 -14.25 -22.47 -5.13
N THR A 64 -13.16 -21.80 -5.51
CA THR A 64 -13.19 -20.73 -6.51
C THR A 64 -12.07 -20.90 -7.54
N LEU A 65 -12.44 -20.78 -8.82
CA LEU A 65 -11.52 -20.42 -9.89
C LEU A 65 -11.65 -18.92 -10.11
N GLY A 66 -10.60 -18.17 -9.77
CA GLY A 66 -10.54 -16.73 -9.94
C GLY A 66 -9.66 -16.36 -11.12
N ASP A 67 -10.22 -15.55 -12.00
CA ASP A 67 -9.53 -14.85 -13.08
C ASP A 67 -9.35 -13.38 -12.64
N VAL A 68 -8.10 -12.94 -12.59
CA VAL A 68 -7.72 -11.60 -12.14
C VAL A 68 -7.01 -10.89 -13.27
N SER A 69 -7.73 -10.00 -13.95
CA SER A 69 -7.14 -9.08 -14.92
C SER A 69 -6.61 -7.86 -14.19
N ILE A 70 -5.38 -7.46 -14.52
CA ILE A 70 -4.76 -6.24 -13.99
C ILE A 70 -4.45 -5.26 -15.12
N TRP A 71 -4.70 -3.98 -14.88
CA TRP A 71 -4.13 -2.88 -15.65
C TRP A 71 -3.35 -1.97 -14.71
N GLY A 72 -2.26 -1.39 -15.20
CA GLY A 72 -1.46 -0.43 -14.43
C GLY A 72 -1.46 0.95 -15.06
N ASP A 73 -1.41 1.97 -14.21
CA ASP A 73 -1.08 3.34 -14.55
C ASP A 73 0.15 3.80 -13.74
N ALA A 74 0.99 4.59 -14.38
CA ALA A 74 2.19 5.12 -13.76
C ALA A 74 2.14 6.64 -13.79
N ILE A 75 2.59 7.26 -12.71
CA ILE A 75 2.85 8.69 -12.63
C ILE A 75 4.36 8.88 -12.58
N GLN A 76 4.85 9.84 -13.35
CA GLN A 76 6.25 10.24 -13.33
C GLN A 76 6.37 11.74 -13.54
N THR A 77 7.30 12.37 -12.86
CA THR A 77 7.71 13.74 -13.17
C THR A 77 8.92 13.78 -14.10
N SER A 78 9.04 14.84 -14.89
CA SER A 78 10.23 15.09 -15.73
C SER A 78 11.51 15.22 -14.90
N ALA A 79 12.67 15.10 -15.55
CA ALA A 79 13.97 15.33 -14.90
C ALA A 79 14.12 16.77 -14.35
N ARG A 80 13.49 17.75 -14.98
CA ARG A 80 13.53 19.16 -14.54
C ARG A 80 12.86 19.34 -13.18
N VAL A 81 11.80 18.58 -12.90
CA VAL A 81 11.14 18.57 -11.58
C VAL A 81 12.05 17.98 -10.51
N SER A 82 12.85 16.96 -10.85
CA SER A 82 13.78 16.36 -9.87
C SER A 82 14.92 17.29 -9.44
N GLU A 83 15.29 18.25 -10.30
CA GLU A 83 16.29 19.29 -10.00
C GLU A 83 15.76 20.38 -9.06
N LEU A 84 14.43 20.51 -8.93
CA LEU A 84 13.84 21.44 -7.98
C LEU A 84 14.05 20.97 -6.53
N SER A 85 14.27 21.93 -5.63
CA SER A 85 14.31 21.66 -4.20
C SER A 85 12.98 21.08 -3.71
N ARG A 86 13.03 20.23 -2.68
CA ARG A 86 11.86 19.61 -2.03
C ARG A 86 10.71 20.58 -1.76
N THR A 87 11.01 21.81 -1.35
CA THR A 87 10.01 22.85 -1.02
C THR A 87 9.36 23.54 -2.23
N LYS A 88 9.96 23.42 -3.42
CA LYS A 88 9.46 24.03 -4.66
C LYS A 88 8.60 23.07 -5.47
N ARG A 89 8.75 21.77 -5.25
CA ARG A 89 7.89 20.73 -5.82
C ARG A 89 6.77 20.40 -4.84
N THR A 90 5.60 20.04 -5.36
CA THR A 90 4.40 19.65 -4.58
C THR A 90 4.33 18.15 -4.31
N CYS A 91 5.40 17.41 -4.60
CA CYS A 91 5.50 15.96 -4.47
C CYS A 91 6.88 15.57 -3.92
N LEU A 92 7.00 14.31 -3.49
CA LEU A 92 8.26 13.74 -3.00
C LEU A 92 8.69 12.51 -3.82
N PHE A 93 10.00 12.35 -4.01
CA PHE A 93 10.63 11.16 -4.57
C PHE A 93 10.99 10.17 -3.46
N ALA A 94 11.16 8.90 -3.84
CA ALA A 94 11.50 7.83 -2.90
C ALA A 94 12.73 8.11 -2.02
N TRP A 95 13.70 8.87 -2.51
CA TRP A 95 14.93 9.23 -1.79
C TRP A 95 14.82 10.49 -0.92
N ASP A 96 13.67 11.18 -0.92
CA ASP A 96 13.48 12.41 -0.14
C ASP A 96 13.25 12.18 1.34
N GLU A 97 12.87 10.95 1.73
CA GLU A 97 12.64 10.55 3.10
C GLU A 97 13.34 9.22 3.37
N THR A 98 14.43 9.26 4.15
CA THR A 98 15.25 8.10 4.46
C THR A 98 14.77 7.31 5.67
N LYS A 99 13.84 7.86 6.47
CA LYS A 99 13.29 7.21 7.67
C LYS A 99 12.24 6.14 7.36
N LEU A 100 11.89 5.98 6.08
CA LEU A 100 10.95 4.98 5.60
C LEU A 100 11.76 3.85 4.96
N SER A 101 11.68 2.65 5.53
CA SER A 101 12.53 1.51 5.13
C SER A 101 12.36 1.08 3.65
N ARG A 102 11.25 1.46 3.01
CA ARG A 102 10.99 1.21 1.57
C ARG A 102 11.06 2.47 0.70
N GLY A 103 11.61 3.56 1.24
CA GLY A 103 11.61 4.87 0.62
C GLY A 103 10.25 5.57 0.70
N TYR A 104 10.23 6.84 0.27
CA TYR A 104 9.01 7.62 0.22
C TYR A 104 8.04 7.08 -0.84
N LEU A 105 6.89 6.64 -0.36
CA LEU A 105 5.62 6.65 -1.06
C LEU A 105 4.61 7.25 -0.09
N ARG A 106 3.61 7.95 -0.59
CA ARG A 106 2.55 8.56 0.21
C ARG A 106 1.87 7.53 1.11
N GLU A 107 1.70 6.33 0.60
CA GLU A 107 1.16 5.16 1.30
C GLU A 107 2.08 4.75 2.47
N ASN A 108 3.39 4.64 2.24
CA ASN A 108 4.38 4.36 3.28
C ASN A 108 4.38 5.45 4.37
N CYS A 109 4.30 6.72 3.98
CA CYS A 109 4.19 7.86 4.89
C CYS A 109 2.94 7.76 5.78
N LYS A 110 1.78 7.43 5.19
CA LYS A 110 0.53 7.26 5.95
C LYS A 110 0.61 6.12 6.96
N VAL A 111 1.22 4.99 6.61
CA VAL A 111 1.40 3.88 7.55
C VAL A 111 2.28 4.30 8.72
N HIS A 112 3.41 4.97 8.44
CA HIS A 112 4.30 5.49 9.48
C HIS A 112 3.57 6.51 10.38
N CYS A 113 2.77 7.40 9.80
CA CYS A 113 1.96 8.37 10.52
C CYS A 113 0.94 7.70 11.47
N ILE A 114 0.25 6.64 11.03
CA ILE A 114 -0.65 5.87 11.89
C ILE A 114 0.15 5.21 13.03
N GLN A 115 1.30 4.60 12.74
CA GLN A 115 2.13 3.95 13.74
C GLN A 115 2.62 4.94 14.81
N ASP A 116 3.09 6.12 14.40
CA ASP A 116 3.48 7.20 15.32
C ASP A 116 2.30 7.66 16.19
N ALA A 117 1.11 7.77 15.60
CA ALA A 117 -0.10 8.10 16.33
C ALA A 117 -0.47 7.01 17.35
N MET A 118 -0.39 5.73 16.98
CA MET A 118 -0.65 4.61 17.89
C MET A 118 0.34 4.58 19.05
N LEU A 119 1.62 4.82 18.76
CA LEU A 119 2.67 4.91 19.78
C LEU A 119 2.41 6.08 20.73
N THR A 120 2.02 7.24 20.21
CA THR A 120 1.77 8.45 21.01
C THR A 120 0.53 8.30 21.91
N HIS A 121 -0.56 7.71 21.39
CA HIS A 121 -1.83 7.60 22.11
C HIS A 121 -1.92 6.38 23.02
N CYS A 122 -1.35 5.25 22.62
CA CYS A 122 -1.48 3.97 23.32
C CYS A 122 -0.14 3.36 23.77
N GLY A 123 0.99 4.01 23.47
CA GLY A 123 2.31 3.55 23.89
C GLY A 123 2.79 2.27 23.21
N CYS A 124 2.11 1.81 22.16
CA CYS A 124 2.41 0.55 21.49
C CYS A 124 1.90 0.53 20.04
N VAL A 125 2.40 -0.43 19.27
CA VAL A 125 1.92 -0.73 17.91
C VAL A 125 1.55 -2.23 17.82
N PRO A 126 0.47 -2.61 17.11
CA PRO A 126 0.09 -4.01 16.96
C PRO A 126 1.18 -4.86 16.30
N HIS A 127 1.34 -6.10 16.78
CA HIS A 127 2.43 -6.96 16.31
C HIS A 127 2.39 -7.25 14.80
N PHE A 128 1.19 -7.39 14.25
CA PHE A 128 0.98 -7.62 12.83
C PHE A 128 1.23 -6.37 11.95
N LEU A 129 1.51 -5.20 12.54
CA LEU A 129 1.90 -3.98 11.83
C LEU A 129 3.42 -3.74 11.85
N PHE A 130 4.23 -4.57 12.53
CA PHE A 130 5.69 -4.38 12.68
C PHE A 130 6.56 -4.65 11.45
N TYR A 131 6.01 -4.54 10.24
CA TYR A 131 6.80 -4.71 9.01
C TYR A 131 7.70 -3.52 8.67
N ILE A 132 7.77 -2.51 9.54
CA ILE A 132 8.35 -1.21 9.21
C ILE A 132 8.95 -0.65 10.47
N LEU A 133 10.24 -0.89 10.67
CA LEU A 133 11.16 0.13 11.14
C LEU A 133 12.54 -0.23 10.62
N ASP A 134 13.34 0.80 10.34
CA ASP A 134 14.76 0.68 10.11
C ASP A 134 15.40 -0.28 11.11
N GLU A 135 16.37 -1.07 10.65
CA GLU A 135 17.22 -1.91 11.50
C GLU A 135 17.87 -1.12 12.66
N GLU A 136 17.90 0.21 12.55
CA GLU A 136 18.45 1.15 13.53
C GLU A 136 17.47 1.62 14.62
N LYS A 137 16.15 1.56 14.40
CA LYS A 137 15.19 1.95 15.44
C LYS A 137 14.91 0.77 16.36
N GLU A 138 15.42 0.90 17.57
CA GLU A 138 15.08 0.13 18.76
C GLU A 138 13.61 -0.35 18.72
N HIS A 139 13.42 -1.66 18.83
CA HIS A 139 12.14 -2.37 18.70
C HIS A 139 10.96 -1.58 19.30
N LEU A 140 10.00 -1.18 18.47
CA LEU A 140 8.76 -0.57 18.96
C LEU A 140 8.05 -1.52 19.93
N PRO A 141 7.46 -1.00 21.01
CA PRO A 141 6.72 -1.82 21.96
C PRO A 141 5.50 -2.46 21.31
N ALA A 142 5.47 -3.79 21.33
CA ALA A 142 4.32 -4.58 20.91
C ALA A 142 3.12 -4.34 21.83
N CYS A 143 1.95 -4.09 21.25
CA CYS A 143 0.72 -3.99 22.02
C CYS A 143 0.40 -5.32 22.71
N ASN A 144 0.30 -5.27 24.04
CA ASN A 144 -0.33 -6.30 24.85
C ASN A 144 -1.87 -6.13 24.83
N VAL A 145 -2.59 -6.90 25.65
CA VAL A 145 -4.06 -6.82 25.73
C VAL A 145 -4.55 -5.41 26.08
N GLU A 146 -3.89 -4.72 27.01
CA GLU A 146 -4.25 -3.35 27.41
C GLU A 146 -4.04 -2.36 26.26
N GLY A 147 -2.92 -2.46 25.55
CA GLY A 147 -2.65 -1.67 24.36
C GLY A 147 -3.69 -1.92 23.26
N MET A 148 -4.06 -3.18 23.02
CA MET A 148 -5.11 -3.53 22.05
C MET A 148 -6.48 -2.96 22.44
N LEU A 149 -6.80 -2.92 23.74
CA LEU A 149 -8.03 -2.26 24.24
C LEU A 149 -7.98 -0.74 24.03
N CYS A 150 -6.82 -0.11 24.24
CA CYS A 150 -6.64 1.32 23.97
C CYS A 150 -6.87 1.63 22.48
N LEU A 151 -6.29 0.83 21.58
CA LEU A 151 -6.48 0.97 20.14
C LEU A 151 -7.94 0.78 19.73
N ALA A 152 -8.62 -0.22 20.29
CA ALA A 152 -10.03 -0.47 20.03
C ALA A 152 -10.93 0.69 20.50
N LYS A 153 -10.59 1.32 21.64
CA LYS A 153 -11.31 2.48 22.18
C LYS A 153 -11.19 3.71 21.29
N HIS A 154 -10.05 3.90 20.61
CA HIS A 154 -9.79 5.01 19.70
C HIS A 154 -9.88 4.58 18.23
N ARG A 155 -10.66 3.54 17.93
CA ARG A 155 -10.80 2.98 16.58
C ARG A 155 -11.12 4.05 15.53
N ASP A 156 -12.05 4.96 15.84
CA ASP A 156 -12.48 5.98 14.88
C ASP A 156 -11.37 7.01 14.62
N TYR A 157 -10.54 7.30 15.61
CA TYR A 157 -9.37 8.16 15.44
C TYR A 157 -8.35 7.53 14.48
N PHE A 158 -8.01 6.24 14.65
CA PHE A 158 -6.99 5.58 13.83
C PHE A 158 -7.45 5.22 12.41
N ASN A 159 -8.76 5.05 12.18
CA ASN A 159 -9.29 4.66 10.86
C ASN A 159 -9.64 5.85 9.96
N ASN A 160 -9.67 7.06 10.49
CA ASN A 160 -10.07 8.25 9.74
C ASN A 160 -8.87 9.17 9.49
N PHE A 161 -8.50 9.36 8.22
CA PHE A 161 -7.56 10.40 7.84
C PHE A 161 -8.28 11.72 7.60
N LEU A 162 -7.82 12.78 8.27
CA LEU A 162 -8.32 14.13 8.03
C LEU A 162 -7.68 14.68 6.74
N PRO A 163 -8.47 15.38 5.88
CA PRO A 163 -7.94 15.97 4.66
C PRO A 163 -6.93 17.08 4.97
N GLU A 164 -5.98 17.31 4.06
CA GLU A 164 -5.11 18.47 4.11
C GLU A 164 -5.96 19.75 4.01
N ARG A 165 -5.97 20.56 5.08
CA ARG A 165 -6.71 21.82 5.08
C ARG A 165 -5.95 22.83 4.23
N PRO A 166 -6.58 23.46 3.22
CA PRO A 166 -5.98 24.60 2.55
C PRO A 166 -5.77 25.71 3.59
N ARG A 167 -4.59 26.35 3.58
CA ARG A 167 -4.19 27.44 4.50
C ARG A 167 -5.17 28.63 4.60
N GLN A 168 -6.21 28.67 3.76
CA GLN A 168 -7.21 29.75 3.71
C GLN A 168 -8.58 29.37 4.29
N ALA A 169 -8.77 28.14 4.79
CA ALA A 169 -10.02 27.67 5.40
C ALA A 169 -9.93 27.65 6.94
N GLU A 170 -9.40 28.71 7.55
CA GLU A 170 -9.30 28.84 9.02
C GLU A 170 -10.65 29.06 9.72
N SER A 171 -11.76 29.33 9.00
CA SER A 171 -13.00 29.81 9.63
C SER A 171 -14.16 28.82 9.76
N GLU A 172 -13.97 27.52 9.50
CA GLU A 172 -15.00 26.51 9.78
C GLU A 172 -14.42 25.39 10.66
N LEU A 173 -14.12 25.74 11.92
CA LEU A 173 -13.85 24.75 12.96
C LEU A 173 -15.10 23.88 13.18
N ARG A 174 -15.20 22.76 12.44
CA ARG A 174 -15.90 21.59 12.95
C ARG A 174 -15.04 21.02 14.07
N HIS A 175 -15.36 21.38 15.31
CA HIS A 175 -14.71 20.87 16.52
C HIS A 175 -14.91 19.34 16.74
N ASP A 176 -15.63 18.67 15.83
CA ASP A 176 -16.04 17.27 15.94
C ASP A 176 -15.30 16.33 14.97
N GLU A 177 -14.27 16.79 14.25
CA GLU A 177 -13.51 15.92 13.34
C GLU A 177 -12.56 14.99 14.12
N VAL A 178 -12.98 13.74 14.31
CA VAL A 178 -12.15 12.67 14.91
C VAL A 178 -11.36 11.95 13.82
N GLY A 179 -10.03 12.15 13.82
CA GLY A 179 -9.14 11.47 12.89
C GLY A 179 -7.68 11.92 13.02
N ILE A 180 -6.82 11.29 12.23
CA ILE A 180 -5.38 11.59 12.17
C ILE A 180 -5.10 12.53 10.99
N TYR A 181 -4.34 13.58 11.26
CA TYR A 181 -3.72 14.40 10.22
C TYR A 181 -2.32 13.87 9.88
N CYS A 182 -2.07 13.58 8.61
CA CYS A 182 -0.77 13.14 8.11
C CYS A 182 -0.28 14.08 7.00
N ASP A 183 0.85 14.74 7.21
CA ASP A 183 1.51 15.56 6.20
C ASP A 183 2.30 14.65 5.24
N CYS A 184 1.58 14.08 4.26
CA CYS A 184 2.11 13.14 3.28
C CYS A 184 1.84 13.66 1.86
N PRO A 185 2.72 14.51 1.30
CA PRO A 185 2.62 15.01 -0.07
C PRO A 185 2.51 13.89 -1.12
N ASP A 186 2.10 14.26 -2.32
CA ASP A 186 1.95 13.28 -3.40
C ASP A 186 3.29 12.67 -3.86
N ASN A 187 3.19 11.53 -4.56
CA ASN A 187 4.34 10.83 -5.12
C ASN A 187 4.80 11.52 -6.42
N CYS A 188 6.08 11.89 -6.54
CA CYS A 188 6.63 12.35 -7.83
C CYS A 188 6.78 11.19 -8.83
N LYS A 189 6.81 9.95 -8.33
CA LYS A 189 6.82 8.75 -9.13
C LYS A 189 6.07 7.64 -8.40
N SER A 190 5.11 7.03 -9.05
CA SER A 190 4.34 5.91 -8.48
C SER A 190 3.81 4.98 -9.57
N GLN A 191 3.58 3.72 -9.22
CA GLN A 191 2.87 2.73 -10.03
C GLN A 191 1.61 2.29 -9.29
N ASN A 192 0.47 2.42 -9.95
CA ASN A 192 -0.81 1.93 -9.45
C ASN A 192 -1.26 0.72 -10.27
N TYR A 193 -2.06 -0.13 -9.67
CA TYR A 193 -2.67 -1.29 -10.31
C TYR A 193 -4.15 -1.35 -10.00
N ILE A 194 -4.96 -1.49 -11.04
CA ILE A 194 -6.39 -1.73 -10.94
C ILE A 194 -6.65 -3.17 -11.33
N SER A 195 -7.27 -3.91 -10.42
CA SER A 195 -7.56 -5.33 -10.59
C SER A 195 -9.05 -5.59 -10.74
N LYS A 196 -9.41 -6.37 -11.74
CA LYS A 196 -10.77 -6.87 -11.96
C LYS A 196 -10.79 -8.38 -11.70
N LEU A 197 -11.60 -8.79 -10.74
CA LEU A 197 -11.78 -10.18 -10.35
C LEU A 197 -13.06 -10.75 -10.96
N VAL A 198 -12.95 -11.89 -11.63
CA VAL A 198 -14.06 -12.73 -12.06
C VAL A 198 -13.91 -14.09 -11.38
N ILE A 199 -14.95 -14.52 -10.65
CA ILE A 199 -14.95 -15.79 -9.92
C ILE A 199 -15.96 -16.78 -10.52
N SER A 200 -15.56 -18.04 -10.57
CA SER A 200 -16.46 -19.16 -10.84
C SER A 200 -16.27 -20.26 -9.80
N LYS A 201 -17.30 -21.06 -9.56
CA LYS A 201 -17.30 -22.08 -8.51
C LYS A 201 -16.52 -23.32 -8.95
N ASP A 202 -15.57 -23.77 -8.12
CA ASP A 202 -14.82 -25.02 -8.36
C ASP A 202 -15.39 -26.18 -7.54
N ALA A 203 -16.41 -26.84 -8.09
CA ALA A 203 -17.04 -27.99 -7.42
C ALA A 203 -16.10 -29.18 -7.22
N GLN A 204 -14.94 -29.24 -7.89
CA GLN A 204 -14.01 -30.36 -7.82
C GLN A 204 -13.03 -30.24 -6.64
N SER A 205 -12.75 -29.02 -6.18
CA SER A 205 -11.72 -28.75 -5.16
C SER A 205 -12.29 -27.91 -4.01
N PRO A 206 -13.09 -28.50 -3.10
CA PRO A 206 -13.87 -27.74 -2.13
C PRO A 206 -13.03 -27.00 -1.08
N SER A 207 -11.79 -27.41 -0.82
CA SER A 207 -10.85 -26.78 0.13
C SER A 207 -9.81 -25.88 -0.54
N GLN A 208 -9.82 -25.77 -1.86
CA GLN A 208 -8.81 -25.05 -2.63
C GLN A 208 -9.41 -23.86 -3.37
N LEU A 209 -8.54 -22.96 -3.78
CA LEU A 209 -8.84 -21.94 -4.77
C LEU A 209 -7.71 -21.89 -5.78
N VAL A 210 -8.05 -21.60 -7.03
CA VAL A 210 -7.11 -21.42 -8.13
C VAL A 210 -7.23 -19.99 -8.61
N LEU A 211 -6.11 -19.28 -8.68
CA LEU A 211 -6.06 -17.92 -9.21
C LEU A 211 -5.15 -17.85 -10.42
N ASP A 212 -5.62 -17.15 -11.45
CA ASP A 212 -4.85 -16.75 -12.61
C ASP A 212 -4.83 -15.22 -12.69
N ILE A 213 -3.67 -14.62 -12.46
CA ILE A 213 -3.45 -13.17 -12.45
C ILE A 213 -2.66 -12.80 -13.69
N HIS A 214 -3.20 -11.90 -14.52
CA HIS A 214 -2.58 -11.53 -15.79
C HIS A 214 -2.84 -10.08 -16.17
N TYR A 215 -1.95 -9.51 -16.97
CA TYR A 215 -2.17 -8.17 -17.54
C TYR A 215 -3.29 -8.21 -18.58
N GLU A 216 -4.23 -7.28 -18.51
CA GLU A 216 -5.32 -7.16 -19.50
C GLU A 216 -4.78 -6.71 -20.86
N THR A 217 -3.81 -5.79 -20.84
CA THR A 217 -3.18 -5.22 -22.04
C THR A 217 -1.65 -5.28 -21.95
N PRO A 218 -0.94 -5.29 -23.09
CA PRO A 218 0.53 -5.28 -23.08
C PRO A 218 1.14 -3.89 -22.79
N HIS A 219 0.30 -2.86 -22.68
CA HIS A 219 0.71 -1.47 -22.46
C HIS A 219 0.23 -0.98 -21.09
N CYS A 220 0.93 0.03 -20.56
CA CYS A 220 0.61 0.78 -19.34
C CYS A 220 0.42 2.25 -19.72
N ILE A 221 -0.47 2.97 -19.04
CA ILE A 221 -0.64 4.41 -19.24
C ILE A 221 0.35 5.14 -18.34
N LEU A 222 1.20 5.98 -18.93
CA LEU A 222 2.14 6.83 -18.20
C LEU A 222 1.66 8.28 -18.24
N TYR A 223 1.42 8.86 -17.06
CA TYR A 223 1.15 10.27 -16.88
C TYR A 223 2.43 10.99 -16.52
N GLU A 224 2.91 11.86 -17.40
CA GLU A 224 4.09 12.68 -17.15
C GLU A 224 3.70 14.10 -16.73
N THR A 225 4.28 14.59 -15.63
CA THR A 225 4.12 15.98 -15.17
C THR A 225 5.45 16.73 -15.30
N ASP A 226 5.43 17.90 -15.94
CA ASP A 226 6.60 18.77 -16.11
C ASP A 226 6.31 20.22 -15.69
N ILE A 227 7.37 21.00 -15.50
CA ILE A 227 7.33 22.43 -15.23
C ILE A 227 7.06 23.17 -16.53
N ILE A 228 5.92 23.85 -16.57
CA ILE A 228 5.54 24.74 -17.67
C ILE A 228 5.80 26.18 -17.20
N PHE A 229 6.62 26.91 -17.93
CA PHE A 229 6.77 28.36 -17.75
C PHE A 229 5.89 29.05 -18.79
N GLY A 230 4.90 29.80 -18.33
CA GLY A 230 4.12 30.70 -19.16
C GLY A 230 4.90 31.98 -19.45
N PHE A 231 4.46 32.73 -20.46
CA PHE A 231 5.00 34.05 -20.76
C PHE A 231 4.97 35.00 -19.55
N LEU A 232 3.94 34.88 -18.69
CA LEU A 232 3.79 35.70 -17.49
C LEU A 232 4.81 35.36 -16.39
N ASP A 233 5.41 34.16 -16.40
CA ASP A 233 6.42 33.76 -15.40
C ASP A 233 7.82 34.30 -15.73
N ALA A 234 7.99 34.87 -16.94
CA ALA A 234 9.26 35.39 -17.46
C ALA A 234 9.35 36.93 -17.46
N LEU A 235 8.31 37.62 -17.01
CA LEU A 235 8.23 39.08 -16.85
C LEU A 235 8.53 39.49 -15.39
#